data_AF-A0A0F9HXW9-F1
#
_entry.id   AF-A0A0F9HXW9-F1
#
_cell.length_a   1.000
_cell.length_b   1.000
_cell.length_c   1.000
_cell.angle_alpha   90.00
_cell.angle_beta   90.00
_cell.angle_gamma   90.00
#
_symmetry.space_group_name_H-M   'P 1'
#
loop_
_entity.id
_entity.type
_entity.pdbx_description
1 polymer ?
#
loop_
_entity_poly.entity_id
_entity_poly.type
_entity_poly.pdbx_seq_one_letter_code
_entity_poly.pdbx_strand_id
1 'polypeptide(L)'
;MKKKIKEIQDYFIAKMLANDFRVIKMSEYTMNILIDDEYSFYIWLSNQPENRKPYHSQGNYFIELNFTKAQCVKLHSVLRKEIMRFQKEVLLKEKKKKFEQLKKELGYN
;
A
#
# COMPACT_ATOMS: atom_id res chain seq x y z
N MET A 1 -0.36 -19.94 23.88
CA MET A 1 0.05 -19.76 22.47
C MET A 1 -0.93 -18.88 21.70
N LYS A 2 -2.22 -19.24 21.59
CA LYS A 2 -3.25 -18.42 20.90
C LYS A 2 -3.32 -16.95 21.35
N LYS A 3 -3.20 -16.68 22.66
CA LYS A 3 -3.19 -15.32 23.22
C LYS A 3 -2.02 -14.47 22.68
N LYS A 4 -0.82 -15.04 22.65
CA LYS A 4 0.38 -14.35 22.12
C LYS A 4 0.27 -14.06 20.63
N ILE A 5 -0.28 -14.99 19.85
CA ILE A 5 -0.55 -14.76 18.41
C ILE A 5 -1.49 -13.56 18.24
N LYS A 6 -2.57 -13.51 19.02
CA LYS A 6 -3.53 -12.39 18.98
C LYS A 6 -2.87 -11.05 19.36
N GLU A 7 -2.05 -11.02 20.41
CA GLU A 7 -1.32 -9.81 20.83
C GLU A 7 -0.42 -9.27 19.71
N ILE A 8 0.30 -10.16 19.01
CA ILE A 8 1.14 -9.80 17.86
C ILE A 8 0.28 -9.28 16.70
N GLN A 9 -0.85 -9.95 16.39
CA GLN A 9 -1.77 -9.48 15.35
C GLN A 9 -2.31 -8.08 15.68
N ASP A 10 -2.79 -7.87 16.90
CA ASP A 10 -3.34 -6.60 17.37
C ASP A 10 -2.30 -5.48 17.29
N TYR A 11 -1.03 -5.78 17.63
CA TYR A 11 0.09 -4.84 17.53
C TYR A 11 0.26 -4.30 16.10
N PHE A 12 0.42 -5.19 15.11
CA PHE A 12 0.64 -4.76 13.73
C PHE A 12 -0.59 -4.08 13.12
N ILE A 13 -1.79 -4.57 13.45
CA ILE A 13 -3.04 -3.91 13.03
C ILE A 13 -3.09 -2.49 13.60
N ALA A 14 -2.78 -2.30 14.88
CA ALA A 14 -2.77 -0.98 15.51
C ALA A 14 -1.79 -0.02 14.82
N LYS A 15 -0.56 -0.48 14.56
CA LYS A 15 0.47 0.28 13.81
C LYS A 15 -0.01 0.72 12.43
N MET A 16 -0.58 -0.21 11.65
CA MET A 16 -1.14 0.10 10.32
C MET A 16 -2.29 1.13 10.40
N LEU A 17 -3.20 0.98 11.37
CA LEU A 17 -4.34 1.89 11.53
C LEU A 17 -3.95 3.26 12.11
N ALA A 18 -2.79 3.36 12.75
CA ALA A 18 -2.21 4.60 13.25
C ALA A 18 -1.31 5.30 12.21
N ASN A 19 -1.15 4.72 11.02
CA ASN A 19 -0.19 5.18 10.01
C ASN A 19 1.27 5.16 10.50
N ASP A 20 1.59 4.25 11.42
CA ASP A 20 2.93 4.03 11.95
C ASP A 20 3.63 2.91 11.15
N PHE A 21 3.97 3.25 9.92
CA PHE A 21 4.70 2.42 8.98
C PHE A 21 5.35 3.30 7.91
N ARG A 22 6.27 2.74 7.14
CA ARG A 22 6.83 3.36 5.93
C ARG A 22 6.44 2.60 4.68
N VAL A 23 6.14 3.31 3.60
CA VAL A 23 5.89 2.68 2.28
C VAL A 23 7.24 2.43 1.61
N ILE A 24 7.56 1.17 1.32
CA ILE A 24 8.83 0.80 0.67
C ILE A 24 8.68 0.78 -0.84
N LYS A 25 7.56 0.21 -1.32
CA LYS A 25 7.30 0.01 -2.74
C LYS A 25 5.81 0.09 -2.98
N MET A 26 5.43 0.69 -4.11
CA MET A 26 4.06 0.67 -4.56
C MET A 26 3.97 0.42 -6.05
N SER A 27 2.90 -0.27 -6.44
CA SER A 27 2.48 -0.49 -7.81
C SER A 27 1.04 -0.03 -7.98
N GLU A 28 0.48 -0.20 -9.18
CA GLU A 28 -0.93 0.06 -9.44
C GLU A 28 -1.86 -0.79 -8.55
N TYR A 29 -1.43 -2.02 -8.23
CA TYR A 29 -2.30 -3.00 -7.57
C TYR A 29 -1.90 -3.31 -6.14
N THR A 30 -0.68 -2.98 -5.73
CA THR A 30 -0.13 -3.42 -4.44
C THR A 30 0.71 -2.35 -3.79
N MET A 31 0.69 -2.31 -2.46
CA MET A 31 1.55 -1.48 -1.62
C MET A 31 2.30 -2.38 -0.64
N ASN A 32 3.63 -2.21 -0.57
CA ASN A 32 4.47 -2.85 0.42
C ASN A 32 4.85 -1.84 1.50
N ILE A 33 4.53 -2.16 2.76
CA ILE A 33 4.84 -1.34 3.93
C ILE A 33 5.82 -2.04 4.86
N LEU A 34 6.63 -1.27 5.58
CA LEU A 34 7.53 -1.75 6.64
C LEU A 34 7.09 -1.16 7.99
N ILE A 35 7.01 -2.02 9.00
CA ILE A 35 6.75 -1.65 10.39
C ILE A 35 8.01 -1.95 11.20
N ASP A 36 8.41 -1.01 12.05
CA ASP A 36 9.61 -1.08 12.92
C ASP A 36 10.90 -1.43 12.16
N ASP A 37 10.99 -1.00 10.90
CA ASP A 37 12.11 -1.27 9.97
C ASP A 37 12.46 -2.75 9.72
N GLU A 38 11.62 -3.68 10.17
CA GLU A 38 11.87 -5.12 10.13
C GLU A 38 10.74 -5.90 9.43
N TYR A 39 9.48 -5.55 9.71
CA TYR A 39 8.33 -6.37 9.33
C TYR A 39 7.63 -5.84 8.09
N SER A 40 7.72 -6.56 6.98
CA SER A 40 7.11 -6.16 5.70
C SER A 40 5.73 -6.77 5.49
N PHE A 41 4.78 -5.97 4.99
CA PHE A 41 3.43 -6.40 4.64
C PHE A 41 3.02 -5.89 3.26
N TYR A 42 2.53 -6.79 2.41
CA TYR A 42 1.95 -6.43 1.12
C TYR A 42 0.44 -6.31 1.21
N ILE A 43 -0.11 -5.20 0.70
CA ILE A 43 -1.52 -4.84 0.73
C ILE A 43 -2.02 -4.72 -0.71
N TRP A 44 -3.12 -5.41 -1.05
CA TRP A 44 -3.80 -5.17 -2.33
C TRP A 44 -4.54 -3.84 -2.28
N LEU A 45 -4.35 -3.05 -3.32
CA LEU A 45 -5.03 -1.78 -3.53
C LEU A 45 -6.37 -2.02 -4.22
N SER A 46 -7.17 -2.99 -3.73
CA SER A 46 -8.50 -3.28 -4.27
C SER A 46 -9.37 -2.03 -4.34
N ASN A 47 -10.27 -2.00 -5.34
CA ASN A 47 -11.24 -0.92 -5.51
C ASN A 47 -12.24 -0.84 -4.34
N GLN A 48 -12.53 -1.98 -3.70
CA GLN A 48 -13.44 -2.05 -2.56
C GLN A 48 -12.68 -1.87 -1.22
N PRO A 49 -13.00 -0.86 -0.40
CA PRO A 49 -12.34 -0.59 0.88
C PRO A 49 -12.35 -1.76 1.87
N GLU A 50 -13.44 -2.53 1.93
CA GLU A 50 -13.64 -3.65 2.85
C GLU A 50 -12.68 -4.82 2.62
N ASN A 51 -12.10 -4.92 1.43
CA ASN A 51 -11.15 -5.98 1.07
C ASN A 51 -9.70 -5.57 1.29
N ARG A 52 -9.46 -4.34 1.78
CA ARG A 52 -8.12 -3.80 1.93
C ARG A 52 -7.48 -4.28 3.22
N LYS A 53 -6.70 -5.36 3.10
CA LYS A 53 -5.87 -5.96 4.14
C LYS A 53 -4.59 -6.56 3.53
N PRO A 54 -3.58 -6.87 4.34
CA PRO A 54 -2.42 -7.60 3.85
C PRO A 54 -2.81 -8.96 3.25
N TYR A 55 -2.11 -9.40 2.21
CA TYR A 55 -2.42 -10.63 1.46
C TYR A 55 -1.23 -11.56 1.35
N HIS A 56 -1.48 -12.87 1.24
CA HIS A 56 -0.49 -13.92 1.43
C HIS A 56 0.37 -14.30 0.21
N SER A 57 0.41 -13.52 -0.87
CA SER A 57 0.85 -14.09 -2.17
C SER A 57 2.32 -13.86 -2.56
N GLN A 58 3.13 -13.11 -1.79
CA GLN A 58 4.56 -12.90 -2.10
C GLN A 58 5.44 -12.80 -0.85
N GLY A 59 6.27 -13.83 -0.60
CA GLY A 59 7.38 -13.81 0.38
C GLY A 59 7.01 -14.20 1.83
N ASN A 60 8.03 -14.43 2.67
CA ASN A 60 7.93 -14.95 4.05
C ASN A 60 6.91 -14.20 4.92
N TYR A 61 5.66 -14.68 4.98
CA TYR A 61 4.68 -14.23 5.95
C TYR A 61 4.95 -14.92 7.29
N PHE A 62 5.33 -14.14 8.30
CA PHE A 62 5.49 -14.67 9.65
C PHE A 62 4.15 -14.71 10.42
N ILE A 63 3.14 -13.93 9.98
CA ILE A 63 1.81 -13.89 10.62
C ILE A 63 0.70 -13.43 9.67
N GLU A 64 -0.47 -14.07 9.77
CA GLU A 64 -1.72 -13.59 9.16
C GLU A 64 -2.35 -12.51 10.05
N LEU A 65 -2.87 -11.42 9.49
CA LEU A 65 -3.53 -10.36 10.26
C LEU A 65 -5.06 -10.41 10.08
N ASN A 66 -5.77 -10.63 11.18
CA ASN A 66 -7.22 -10.77 11.21
C ASN A 66 -7.93 -9.40 11.32
N PHE A 67 -7.95 -8.64 10.21
CA PHE A 67 -8.70 -7.39 10.13
C PHE A 67 -10.22 -7.62 10.15
N THR A 68 -10.92 -6.85 10.97
CA THR A 68 -12.38 -6.69 10.85
C THR A 68 -12.73 -5.79 9.66
N LYS A 69 -13.98 -5.87 9.16
CA LYS A 69 -14.45 -5.03 8.06
C LYS A 69 -14.28 -3.53 8.34
N ALA A 70 -14.56 -3.08 9.57
CA ALA A 70 -14.38 -1.69 9.97
C ALA A 70 -12.90 -1.27 9.94
N GLN A 71 -11.99 -2.15 10.36
CA GLN A 71 -10.56 -1.89 10.28
C GLN A 71 -10.06 -1.86 8.83
N CYS A 72 -10.57 -2.69 7.92
CA CYS A 72 -10.25 -2.59 6.49
C CYS A 72 -10.65 -1.22 5.91
N VAL A 73 -11.85 -0.73 6.23
CA VAL A 73 -12.32 0.60 5.79
C VAL A 73 -11.45 1.72 6.37
N LYS A 74 -11.08 1.62 7.65
CA LYS A 74 -10.17 2.59 8.28
C LYS A 74 -8.77 2.55 7.63
N LEU A 75 -8.23 1.36 7.41
CA LEU A 75 -6.96 1.17 6.72
C LEU A 75 -7.00 1.77 5.31
N HIS A 76 -8.10 1.59 4.58
CA HIS A 76 -8.29 2.23 3.28
C HIS A 76 -8.16 3.76 3.36
N SER A 77 -8.80 4.39 4.37
CA SER A 77 -8.70 5.83 4.59
C SER A 77 -7.26 6.28 4.87
N VAL A 78 -6.55 5.54 5.74
CA VAL A 78 -5.14 5.79 6.06
C VAL A 78 -4.27 5.75 4.79
N LEU A 79 -4.43 4.71 3.97
CA LEU A 79 -3.63 4.50 2.76
C LEU A 79 -4.01 5.44 1.61
N ARG A 80 -5.17 6.10 1.66
CA ARG A 80 -5.69 6.91 0.56
C ARG A 80 -4.74 8.02 0.14
N LYS A 81 -4.11 8.71 1.10
CA LYS A 81 -3.17 9.80 0.81
C LYS A 81 -1.98 9.31 -0.01
N GLU A 82 -1.39 8.19 0.41
CA GLU A 82 -0.26 7.55 -0.25
C GLU A 82 -0.61 7.10 -1.67
N ILE A 83 -1.79 6.49 -1.84
CA ILE A 83 -2.28 6.04 -3.15
C ILE A 83 -2.48 7.21 -4.09
N MET A 84 -3.14 8.28 -3.62
CA MET A 84 -3.35 9.48 -4.43
C MET A 84 -2.02 10.13 -4.85
N ARG A 85 -1.03 10.15 -3.94
CA ARG A 85 0.31 10.67 -4.23
C ARG A 85 0.98 9.90 -5.38
N PHE A 86 1.00 8.58 -5.30
CA PHE A 86 1.59 7.74 -6.35
C PHE A 86 0.83 7.81 -7.67
N GLN A 87 -0.50 7.80 -7.65
CA GLN A 87 -1.30 7.95 -8.87
C GLN A 87 -0.97 9.28 -9.58
N LYS A 88 -0.80 10.36 -8.80
CA LYS A 88 -0.37 11.66 -9.33
C LYS A 88 1.04 11.60 -9.93
N GLU A 89 1.99 10.94 -9.27
CA GLU A 89 3.36 10.78 -9.77
C GLU A 89 3.42 9.96 -11.07
N VAL A 90 2.69 8.84 -11.12
CA VAL A 90 2.56 7.99 -12.31
C VAL A 90 1.97 8.80 -13.46
N LEU A 91 0.84 9.49 -13.23
CA LEU A 91 0.20 10.32 -14.24
C LEU A 91 1.12 11.46 -14.72
N LEU A 92 1.87 12.09 -13.83
CA LEU A 92 2.82 13.14 -14.19
C LEU A 92 3.94 12.58 -15.08
N LYS A 93 4.47 11.40 -14.75
CA LYS A 93 5.50 10.74 -15.54
C LYS A 93 4.99 10.39 -16.94
N GLU A 94 3.77 9.87 -17.04
CA GLU A 94 3.13 9.57 -18.32
C GLU A 94 2.88 10.82 -19.17
N LYS A 95 2.37 11.90 -18.56
CA LYS A 95 2.16 13.17 -19.24
C LYS A 95 3.47 13.76 -19.75
N LYS A 96 4.54 13.72 -18.95
CA LYS A 96 5.88 14.15 -19.39
C LYS A 96 6.38 13.31 -20.56
N LYS A 97 6.24 11.98 -20.50
CA LYS A 97 6.65 11.09 -21.60
C LYS A 97 5.90 11.40 -22.90
N LYS A 98 4.58 11.61 -22.84
CA LYS A 98 3.76 11.99 -24.00
C LYS A 98 4.14 13.36 -24.54
N PHE A 99 4.41 14.33 -23.67
CA PHE A 99 4.84 15.66 -24.06
C PHE A 99 6.18 15.65 -24.81
N GLU A 100 7.17 14.92 -24.30
CA GLU A 100 8.47 14.76 -24.98
C GLU A 100 8.36 14.01 -26.31
N GLN A 101 7.44 13.04 -26.41
CA GLN A 101 7.16 12.37 -27.67
C GLN A 101 6.56 13.35 -28.71
N LEU A 102 5.55 14.14 -28.31
CA LEU A 102 4.92 15.13 -29.18
C LEU A 102 5.91 16.23 -29.61
N LYS A 103 6.79 16.68 -28.73
CA LYS A 103 7.86 17.63 -29.07
C LYS A 103 8.74 17.11 -30.22
N LYS A 104 9.18 15.85 -30.11
CA LYS A 104 9.98 15.20 -31.15
C LYS A 104 9.23 15.06 -32.46
N GLU A 105 7.96 14.66 -32.42
CA GLU A 105 7.10 14.53 -33.62
C GLU A 105 6.88 15.87 -34.33
N LEU A 106 6.80 16.97 -33.58
CA LEU A 106 6.64 18.33 -34.10
C LEU A 106 7.98 19.02 -34.45
N GLY A 107 9.12 18.33 -34.31
CA GLY A 107 10.44 18.87 -34.64
C GLY A 107 11.00 19.90 -33.64
N TYR A 108 10.42 19.99 -32.43
CA TYR A 108 10.98 20.79 -31.34
C TYR A 108 12.04 19.95 -30.60
N ASN A 109 13.31 20.39 -30.66
CA ASN A 109 14.41 19.87 -29.85
C ASN A 109 14.59 20.71 -28.58
#